data_AF-A0A962RUZ6-F1
#
_entry.id   AF-A0A962RUZ6-F1
#
_cell.length_a   1.000
_cell.length_b   1.000
_cell.length_c   1.000
_cell.angle_alpha   90.00
_cell.angle_beta   90.00
_cell.angle_gamma   90.00
#
_symmetry.space_group_name_H-M   'P 1'
#
loop_
_entity.id
_entity.type
_entity.pdbx_description
1 polymer ?
#
loop_
_entity_poly.entity_id
_entity_poly.type
_entity_poly.pdbx_seq_one_letter_code
_entity_poly.pdbx_strand_id
1 'polypeptide(L)'
;MAGAAATVTQAGLGNEPVYVFGTDLGGQHQGESAAMAAKVFGAETGKASGATGHAYAIPFRNSAGELLPAEVIKNYVDSFFAHAQAHPQTLFHVARFACEAQAHDDATLARLFARAPANCLLPGLWTARLNAQQAARLLVFDAGAHLKDAAWQRNLKGYLDLNAPLWNVKAIELVTVGSARTVVANDVAAKALGLKHRVFGQNESAYGREAALVAEHKAIWYCTHLLSILDFEQTAQPQQVRMLGAAARNGLAIDQLSSTQAG
;
A
#
# COMPACT_ATOMS: atom_id res chain seq x y z
N MET A 1 -25.66 20.64 -8.22
CA MET A 1 -25.89 20.31 -6.80
C MET A 1 -24.68 19.55 -6.29
N ALA A 2 -23.84 20.20 -5.49
CA ALA A 2 -22.63 19.59 -4.93
C ALA A 2 -23.05 18.60 -3.84
N GLY A 3 -22.83 17.31 -4.08
CA GLY A 3 -23.02 16.28 -3.07
C GLY A 3 -21.95 16.45 -1.99
N ALA A 4 -22.36 16.82 -0.78
CA ALA A 4 -21.48 16.79 0.38
C ALA A 4 -20.92 15.37 0.52
N ALA A 5 -19.60 15.23 0.37
CA ALA A 5 -18.90 14.01 0.68
C ALA A 5 -19.19 13.68 2.15
N ALA A 6 -19.78 12.51 2.42
CA ALA A 6 -20.00 12.06 3.78
C ALA A 6 -18.63 11.89 4.44
N THR A 7 -18.24 12.85 5.27
CA THR A 7 -17.00 12.82 6.04
C THR A 7 -17.10 11.66 7.01
N VAL A 8 -16.13 10.74 6.97
CA VAL A 8 -15.98 9.69 7.98
C VAL A 8 -15.83 10.37 9.33
N THR A 9 -16.75 10.12 10.27
CA THR A 9 -16.66 10.71 11.61
C THR A 9 -15.57 10.00 12.41
N GLN A 10 -14.78 10.74 13.21
CA GLN A 10 -13.72 10.17 14.06
C GLN A 10 -14.20 9.00 14.95
N ALA A 11 -15.48 9.00 15.34
CA ALA A 11 -16.10 7.94 16.15
C ALA A 11 -16.19 6.57 15.42
N GLY A 12 -16.17 6.54 14.08
CA GLY A 12 -16.19 5.30 13.30
C GLY A 12 -14.80 4.66 13.11
N LEU A 13 -13.72 5.45 13.20
CA LEU A 13 -12.37 4.96 12.90
C LEU A 13 -11.75 4.12 14.04
N GLY A 14 -12.28 4.19 15.27
CA GLY A 14 -11.94 3.26 16.36
C GLY A 14 -10.47 2.85 16.47
N ASN A 15 -10.20 1.54 16.36
CA ASN A 15 -8.88 0.90 16.42
C ASN A 15 -8.06 0.98 15.11
N GLU A 16 -8.53 1.71 14.09
CA GLU A 16 -7.75 1.88 12.88
C GLU A 16 -6.48 2.71 13.16
N PRO A 17 -5.36 2.40 12.50
CA PRO A 17 -4.14 3.18 12.68
C PRO A 17 -4.32 4.65 12.28
N VAL A 18 -3.62 5.55 12.96
CA VAL A 18 -3.44 6.93 12.51
C VAL A 18 -2.66 6.92 11.21
N TYR A 19 -3.19 7.57 10.17
CA TYR A 19 -2.56 7.59 8.86
C TYR A 19 -1.48 8.68 8.77
N VAL A 20 -0.22 8.29 8.57
CA VAL A 20 0.90 9.23 8.49
C VAL A 20 1.21 9.49 7.03
N PHE A 21 1.16 10.76 6.62
CA PHE A 21 1.23 11.15 5.21
C PHE A 21 2.22 12.29 4.97
N GLY A 22 2.63 12.44 3.71
CA GLY A 22 3.55 13.50 3.29
C GLY A 22 2.81 14.73 2.77
N THR A 23 3.28 15.93 3.10
CA THR A 23 2.76 17.20 2.55
C THR A 23 3.86 18.24 2.31
N ASP A 24 3.48 19.47 1.97
CA ASP A 24 4.35 20.63 1.84
C ASP A 24 4.29 21.52 3.09
N LEU A 25 5.24 22.44 3.24
CA LEU A 25 5.29 23.38 4.36
C LEU A 25 4.08 24.34 4.44
N GLY A 26 3.28 24.47 3.39
CA GLY A 26 2.01 25.19 3.39
C GLY A 26 0.80 24.33 3.77
N GLY A 27 0.95 23.01 3.90
CA GLY A 27 -0.14 22.09 4.21
C GLY A 27 -1.21 22.02 3.12
N GLN A 28 -0.85 22.20 1.85
CA GLN A 28 -1.82 22.22 0.74
C GLN A 28 -2.35 20.83 0.37
N HIS A 29 -1.68 19.76 0.82
CA HIS A 29 -2.14 18.38 0.69
C HIS A 29 -2.38 17.91 -0.76
N GLN A 30 -1.49 18.29 -1.69
CA GLN A 30 -1.67 18.03 -3.13
C GLN A 30 -1.23 16.62 -3.60
N GLY A 31 -0.56 15.83 -2.75
CA GLY A 31 -0.09 14.47 -3.09
C GLY A 31 -1.14 13.38 -2.83
N GLU A 32 -0.96 12.19 -3.43
CA GLU A 32 -1.91 11.06 -3.30
C GLU A 32 -2.13 10.65 -1.84
N SER A 33 -1.07 10.55 -1.04
CA SER A 33 -1.19 10.25 0.40
C SER A 33 -1.93 11.35 1.15
N ALA A 34 -1.71 12.63 0.81
CA ALA A 34 -2.38 13.74 1.45
C ALA A 34 -3.86 13.84 1.05
N ALA A 35 -4.21 13.53 -0.20
CA ALA A 35 -5.58 13.43 -0.66
C ALA A 35 -6.33 12.30 0.07
N MET A 36 -5.68 11.15 0.29
CA MET A 36 -6.22 10.07 1.11
C MET A 36 -6.42 10.52 2.56
N ALA A 37 -5.44 11.21 3.15
CA ALA A 37 -5.49 11.74 4.51
C ALA A 37 -6.67 12.70 4.70
N ALA A 38 -6.86 13.65 3.79
CA ALA A 38 -7.97 14.60 3.84
C ALA A 38 -9.33 13.90 3.65
N LYS A 39 -9.43 13.03 2.63
CA LYS A 39 -10.70 12.37 2.27
C LYS A 39 -11.18 11.37 3.30
N VAL A 40 -10.30 10.51 3.80
CA VAL A 40 -10.65 9.34 4.63
C VAL A 40 -10.37 9.56 6.10
N PHE A 41 -9.28 10.26 6.42
CA PHE A 41 -8.79 10.42 7.78
C PHE A 41 -9.06 11.81 8.36
N GLY A 42 -9.70 12.69 7.60
CA GLY A 42 -10.11 14.02 8.08
C GLY A 42 -8.93 14.96 8.37
N ALA A 43 -7.81 14.81 7.65
CA ALA A 43 -6.70 15.74 7.77
C ALA A 43 -7.12 17.17 7.34
N GLU A 44 -6.88 18.15 8.21
CA GLU A 44 -7.17 19.55 7.99
C GLU A 44 -6.13 20.21 7.04
N THR A 45 -6.62 20.83 5.97
CA THR A 45 -5.78 21.65 5.08
C THR A 45 -5.11 22.79 5.85
N GLY A 46 -3.86 23.11 5.49
CA GLY A 46 -3.03 24.12 6.16
C GLY A 46 -2.19 23.57 7.32
N LYS A 47 -2.39 22.31 7.74
CA LYS A 47 -1.55 21.64 8.74
C LYS A 47 -0.34 20.99 8.08
N ALA A 48 0.78 21.70 8.07
CA ALA A 48 2.01 21.20 7.45
C ALA A 48 2.74 20.10 8.24
N SER A 49 2.53 20.01 9.55
CA SER A 49 3.18 19.01 10.41
C SER A 49 2.36 18.71 11.66
N GLY A 50 2.48 17.49 12.18
CA GLY A 50 1.86 17.05 13.43
C GLY A 50 0.53 16.34 13.23
N ALA A 51 -0.15 16.03 14.35
CA ALA A 51 -1.45 15.38 14.33
C ALA A 51 -2.53 16.27 13.70
N THR A 52 -3.40 15.69 12.88
CA THR A 52 -4.50 16.37 12.18
C THR A 52 -5.58 15.34 11.81
N GLY A 53 -6.82 15.53 12.26
CA GLY A 53 -7.86 14.49 12.14
C GLY A 53 -7.43 13.15 12.78
N HIS A 54 -7.65 12.05 12.08
CA HIS A 54 -7.09 10.72 12.38
C HIS A 54 -5.82 10.43 11.56
N ALA A 55 -4.99 11.47 11.39
CA ALA A 55 -3.79 11.44 10.58
C ALA A 55 -2.64 12.22 11.23
N TYR A 56 -1.44 12.07 10.68
CA TYR A 56 -0.24 12.81 11.08
C TYR A 56 0.51 13.30 9.84
N ALA A 57 0.78 14.60 9.76
CA ALA A 57 1.45 15.23 8.63
C ALA A 57 2.98 15.30 8.83
N ILE A 58 3.73 14.93 7.78
CA ILE A 58 5.17 15.11 7.68
C ILE A 58 5.47 15.94 6.42
N PRO A 59 6.08 17.12 6.53
CA PRO A 59 6.43 17.91 5.36
C PRO A 59 7.66 17.33 4.67
N PHE A 60 7.62 17.27 3.34
CA PHE A 60 8.73 16.84 2.50
C PHE A 60 8.99 17.76 1.30
N ARG A 61 8.14 18.78 1.11
CA ARG A 61 8.32 19.87 0.16
C ARG A 61 8.22 21.23 0.86
N ASN A 62 8.89 22.24 0.34
CA ASN A 62 8.65 23.63 0.75
C ASN A 62 7.34 24.16 0.13
N SER A 63 6.94 25.38 0.51
CA SER A 63 5.69 25.97 0.01
C SER A 63 5.71 26.32 -1.49
N ALA A 64 6.88 26.29 -2.13
CA ALA A 64 7.05 26.42 -3.58
C ALA A 64 7.00 25.07 -4.32
N GLY A 65 6.86 23.95 -3.59
CA GLY A 65 6.77 22.59 -4.15
C GLY A 65 8.12 21.89 -4.34
N GLU A 66 9.23 22.51 -3.95
CA GLU A 66 10.57 21.92 -4.07
C GLU A 66 10.82 20.93 -2.93
N LEU A 67 11.55 19.84 -3.19
CA LEU A 67 11.86 18.85 -2.16
C LEU A 67 12.69 19.46 -1.03
N LEU A 68 12.34 19.12 0.20
CA LEU A 68 13.21 19.36 1.34
C LEU A 68 14.39 18.37 1.30
N PRO A 69 15.60 18.79 1.73
CA PRO A 69 16.70 17.87 1.96
C PRO A 69 16.32 16.77 2.95
N ALA A 70 16.90 15.58 2.80
CA ALA A 70 16.58 14.42 3.63
C ALA A 70 16.84 14.70 5.13
N GLU A 71 17.86 15.49 5.45
CA GLU A 71 18.21 15.92 6.80
C GLU A 71 17.13 16.81 7.42
N VAL A 72 16.47 17.64 6.60
CA VAL A 72 15.34 18.47 7.06
C VAL A 72 14.12 17.59 7.31
N ILE A 73 13.81 16.67 6.40
CA ILE A 73 12.70 15.70 6.57
C ILE A 73 12.92 14.87 7.84
N LYS A 74 14.16 14.47 8.12
CA LYS A 74 14.52 13.70 9.31
C LYS A 74 14.09 14.38 10.61
N ASN A 75 14.17 15.70 10.72
CA ASN A 75 13.73 16.41 11.93
C ASN A 75 12.23 16.24 12.18
N TYR A 76 11.42 16.22 11.12
CA TYR A 76 9.98 15.97 11.21
C TYR A 76 9.67 14.50 11.50
N VAL A 77 10.45 13.57 10.93
CA VAL A 77 10.35 12.13 11.26
C VAL A 77 10.70 11.88 12.72
N ASP A 78 11.73 12.54 13.26
CA ASP A 78 12.11 12.42 14.67
C ASP A 78 11.03 12.97 15.60
N SER A 79 10.38 14.07 15.21
CA SER A 79 9.23 14.62 15.94
C SER A 79 8.04 13.65 15.91
N PHE A 80 7.79 13.02 14.76
CA PHE A 80 6.80 11.95 14.62
C PHE A 80 7.13 10.76 15.52
N PHE A 81 8.39 10.33 15.61
CA PHE A 81 8.79 9.24 16.50
C PHE A 81 8.56 9.56 17.96
N ALA A 82 8.89 10.78 18.40
CA ALA A 82 8.60 11.21 19.77
C ALA A 82 7.08 11.15 20.04
N HIS A 83 6.26 11.57 19.08
CA HIS A 83 4.80 11.45 19.18
C HIS A 83 4.35 10.00 19.26
N ALA A 84 4.85 9.12 18.38
CA ALA A 84 4.47 7.70 18.38
C ALA A 84 4.88 6.97 19.66
N GLN A 85 6.06 7.28 20.22
CA GLN A 85 6.53 6.73 21.50
C GLN A 85 5.69 7.19 22.69
N ALA A 86 5.19 8.43 22.67
CA ALA A 86 4.27 8.93 23.67
C ALA A 86 2.88 8.28 23.61
N HIS A 87 2.55 7.60 22.51
CA HIS A 87 1.26 6.92 22.29
C HIS A 87 1.46 5.44 21.93
N PRO A 88 2.03 4.62 22.83
CA PRO A 88 2.45 3.25 22.51
C PRO A 88 1.28 2.31 22.17
N GLN A 89 0.05 2.65 22.56
CA GLN A 89 -1.17 1.89 22.24
C GLN A 89 -1.76 2.25 20.87
N THR A 90 -1.28 3.34 20.25
CA THR A 90 -1.76 3.81 18.95
C THR A 90 -0.86 3.27 17.86
N LEU A 91 -1.44 2.60 16.86
CA LEU A 91 -0.72 2.23 15.65
C LEU A 91 -0.71 3.41 14.67
N PHE A 92 0.41 3.56 13.98
CA PHE A 92 0.61 4.57 12.95
C PHE A 92 0.91 3.88 11.62
N HIS A 93 0.06 4.08 10.62
CA HIS A 93 0.25 3.54 9.27
C HIS A 93 0.96 4.59 8.41
N VAL A 94 2.25 4.38 8.16
CA VAL A 94 3.07 5.33 7.40
C VAL A 94 2.90 5.11 5.90
N ALA A 95 2.34 6.08 5.21
CA ALA A 95 2.21 6.08 3.76
C ALA A 95 3.59 6.08 3.08
N ARG A 96 3.68 5.49 1.88
CA ARG A 96 4.85 5.68 1.01
C ARG A 96 4.78 7.06 0.36
N PHE A 97 5.21 8.09 1.08
CA PHE A 97 5.26 9.47 0.59
C PHE A 97 6.67 9.89 0.19
N ALA A 98 6.80 11.00 -0.55
CA ALA A 98 8.07 11.54 -1.04
C ALA A 98 8.87 10.58 -1.94
N CYS A 99 8.21 9.58 -2.51
CA CYS A 99 8.81 8.57 -3.39
C CYS A 99 8.09 8.49 -4.75
N GLU A 100 7.33 9.53 -5.10
CA GLU A 100 6.83 9.75 -6.45
C GLU A 100 7.96 10.07 -7.45
N ALA A 101 7.65 10.10 -8.74
CA ALA A 101 8.63 10.41 -9.77
C ALA A 101 9.33 11.75 -9.48
N GLN A 102 10.66 11.76 -9.58
CA GLN A 102 11.53 12.91 -9.29
C GLN A 102 11.52 13.39 -7.82
N ALA A 103 10.99 12.58 -6.89
CA ALA A 103 11.15 12.79 -5.46
C ALA A 103 12.38 12.03 -4.91
N HIS A 104 12.43 11.79 -3.60
CA HIS A 104 13.46 10.98 -2.98
C HIS A 104 13.23 9.49 -3.29
N ASP A 105 14.29 8.68 -3.27
CA ASP A 105 14.14 7.24 -3.46
C ASP A 105 13.65 6.52 -2.19
N ASP A 106 13.12 5.31 -2.35
CA ASP A 106 12.69 4.47 -1.21
C ASP A 106 13.84 4.19 -0.25
N ALA A 107 15.08 4.10 -0.72
CA ALA A 107 16.23 3.82 0.12
C ALA A 107 16.51 4.97 1.10
N THR A 108 16.39 6.21 0.63
CA THR A 108 16.58 7.42 1.42
C THR A 108 15.50 7.52 2.48
N LEU A 109 14.22 7.41 2.11
CA LEU A 109 13.11 7.49 3.07
C LEU A 109 13.15 6.32 4.06
N ALA A 110 13.36 5.09 3.58
CA ALA A 110 13.47 3.93 4.47
C ALA A 110 14.56 4.12 5.53
N ARG A 111 15.71 4.72 5.19
CA ARG A 111 16.78 5.03 6.16
C ARG A 111 16.34 6.03 7.22
N LEU A 112 15.56 7.06 6.85
CA LEU A 112 14.98 8.00 7.84
C LEU A 112 14.07 7.25 8.82
N PHE A 113 13.37 6.21 8.34
CA PHE A 113 12.48 5.39 9.13
C PHE A 113 13.12 4.14 9.77
N ALA A 114 14.43 3.93 9.64
CA ALA A 114 15.09 2.70 10.09
C ALA A 114 14.99 2.42 11.60
N ARG A 115 14.79 3.48 12.39
CA ARG A 115 14.61 3.42 13.85
C ARG A 115 13.17 3.68 14.30
N ALA A 116 12.20 3.49 13.40
CA ALA A 116 10.80 3.73 13.72
C ALA A 116 10.36 2.90 14.94
N PRO A 117 9.58 3.48 15.87
CA PRO A 117 8.96 2.75 16.96
C PRO A 117 8.14 1.55 16.47
N ALA A 118 7.98 0.53 17.32
CA ALA A 118 7.29 -0.71 16.94
C ALA A 118 5.80 -0.50 16.57
N ASN A 119 5.18 0.59 17.05
CA ASN A 119 3.83 0.99 16.69
C ASN A 119 3.75 1.80 15.38
N CYS A 120 4.86 1.99 14.67
CA CYS A 120 4.90 2.58 13.33
C CYS A 120 5.01 1.48 12.27
N LEU A 121 3.93 1.29 11.51
CA LEU A 121 3.86 0.36 10.40
C LEU A 121 4.42 1.04 9.14
N LEU A 122 5.41 0.43 8.50
CA LEU A 122 6.10 0.97 7.34
C LEU A 122 5.70 0.27 6.03
N PRO A 123 5.77 0.95 4.87
CA PRO A 123 5.48 0.36 3.56
C PRO A 123 6.29 -0.89 3.26
N GLY A 124 5.72 -1.79 2.46
CA GLY A 124 6.35 -3.03 2.01
C GLY A 124 7.70 -2.81 1.34
N LEU A 125 7.79 -1.80 0.47
CA LEU A 125 9.03 -1.45 -0.21
C LEU A 125 10.09 -0.92 0.76
N TRP A 126 9.72 -0.11 1.75
CA TRP A 126 10.68 0.41 2.74
C TRP A 126 11.18 -0.71 3.65
N THR A 127 10.28 -1.56 4.12
CA THR A 127 10.64 -2.73 4.94
C THR A 127 11.54 -3.71 4.19
N ALA A 128 11.35 -3.89 2.87
CA ALA A 128 12.27 -4.67 2.05
C ALA A 128 13.67 -4.06 1.92
N ARG A 129 13.80 -2.72 1.95
CA ARG A 129 15.12 -2.04 1.98
C ARG A 129 15.82 -2.20 3.32
N LEU A 130 15.06 -2.26 4.42
CA LEU A 130 15.58 -2.38 5.77
C LEU A 130 15.87 -3.83 6.18
N ASN A 131 15.17 -4.79 5.58
CA ASN A 131 15.30 -6.21 5.88
C ASN A 131 15.42 -7.04 4.59
N ALA A 132 16.66 -7.38 4.23
CA ALA A 132 16.96 -8.23 3.08
C ALA A 132 16.38 -9.65 3.16
N GLN A 133 15.85 -10.06 4.33
CA GLN A 133 15.21 -11.38 4.53
C GLN A 133 13.69 -11.33 4.36
N GLN A 134 13.12 -10.16 4.06
CA GLN A 134 11.68 -10.02 3.82
C GLN A 134 11.24 -10.88 2.62
N ALA A 135 10.12 -11.57 2.77
CA ALA A 135 9.48 -12.29 1.67
C ALA A 135 9.02 -11.32 0.56
N ALA A 136 9.01 -11.78 -0.69
CA ALA A 136 8.26 -11.08 -1.72
C ALA A 136 6.77 -11.15 -1.37
N ARG A 137 6.12 -9.99 -1.30
CA ARG A 137 4.69 -9.88 -1.03
C ARG A 137 4.02 -9.58 -2.35
N LEU A 138 3.42 -10.61 -2.94
CA LEU A 138 2.90 -10.62 -4.29
C LEU A 138 1.39 -10.39 -4.26
N LEU A 139 0.96 -9.18 -4.59
CA LEU A 139 -0.45 -8.86 -4.78
C LEU A 139 -0.94 -9.49 -6.07
N VAL A 140 -1.90 -10.41 -5.96
CA VAL A 140 -2.51 -11.02 -7.16
C VAL A 140 -3.84 -10.36 -7.47
N PHE A 141 -3.94 -9.84 -8.69
CA PHE A 141 -5.19 -9.39 -9.26
C PHE A 141 -5.72 -10.44 -10.23
N ASP A 142 -6.79 -11.14 -9.84
CA ASP A 142 -7.44 -12.18 -10.63
C ASP A 142 -8.96 -12.01 -10.58
N ALA A 143 -9.51 -11.17 -11.46
CA ALA A 143 -10.94 -10.88 -11.46
C ALA A 143 -11.82 -12.10 -11.84
N GLY A 144 -11.28 -13.01 -12.67
CA GLY A 144 -11.99 -14.24 -13.08
C GLY A 144 -11.91 -15.38 -12.06
N ALA A 145 -11.06 -15.25 -11.05
CA ALA A 145 -10.77 -16.30 -10.06
C ALA A 145 -10.24 -17.59 -10.73
N HIS A 146 -9.38 -17.41 -11.73
CA HIS A 146 -8.69 -18.44 -12.51
C HIS A 146 -7.75 -19.30 -11.67
N LEU A 147 -7.17 -18.75 -10.61
CA LEU A 147 -6.21 -19.48 -9.77
C LEU A 147 -6.80 -20.67 -9.01
N LYS A 148 -8.13 -20.86 -9.04
CA LYS A 148 -8.76 -22.12 -8.58
C LYS A 148 -8.41 -23.31 -9.49
N ASP A 149 -8.06 -23.06 -10.74
CA ASP A 149 -7.83 -24.08 -11.76
C ASP A 149 -6.37 -24.56 -11.75
N ALA A 150 -6.16 -25.88 -11.76
CA ALA A 150 -4.84 -26.48 -11.62
C ALA A 150 -3.86 -26.08 -12.75
N ALA A 151 -4.36 -25.78 -13.95
CA ALA A 151 -3.53 -25.29 -15.04
C ALA A 151 -2.94 -23.90 -14.74
N TRP A 152 -3.76 -22.99 -14.25
CA TRP A 152 -3.33 -21.66 -13.83
C TRP A 152 -2.39 -21.70 -12.62
N GLN A 153 -2.61 -22.64 -11.68
CA GLN A 153 -1.70 -22.87 -10.56
C GLN A 153 -0.32 -23.33 -11.03
N ARG A 154 -0.24 -24.21 -12.05
CA ARG A 154 1.04 -24.61 -12.65
C ARG A 154 1.73 -23.43 -13.34
N ASN A 155 0.99 -22.59 -14.03
CA ASN A 155 1.54 -21.38 -14.65
C ASN A 155 2.08 -20.40 -13.61
N LEU A 156 1.33 -20.17 -12.53
CA LEU A 156 1.79 -19.37 -11.40
C LEU A 156 3.06 -19.98 -10.80
N LYS A 157 3.11 -21.29 -10.58
CA LYS A 157 4.32 -21.96 -10.08
C LYS A 157 5.52 -21.71 -10.99
N GLY A 158 5.37 -21.92 -12.30
CA GLY A 158 6.44 -21.69 -13.27
C GLY A 158 6.93 -20.24 -13.28
N TYR A 159 6.01 -19.28 -13.22
CA TYR A 159 6.35 -17.86 -13.08
C TYR A 159 7.14 -17.59 -11.79
N LEU A 160 6.72 -18.15 -10.65
CA LEU A 160 7.42 -17.95 -9.37
C LEU A 160 8.79 -18.64 -9.34
N ASP A 161 8.91 -19.85 -9.87
CA ASP A 161 10.18 -20.59 -9.95
C ASP A 161 11.23 -19.81 -10.76
N LEU A 162 10.80 -19.10 -11.81
CA LEU A 162 11.67 -18.27 -12.65
C LEU A 162 12.05 -16.93 -11.99
N ASN A 163 11.09 -16.27 -11.33
CA ASN A 163 11.28 -14.89 -10.86
C ASN A 163 11.76 -14.76 -9.41
N ALA A 164 11.40 -15.69 -8.52
CA ALA A 164 11.81 -15.64 -7.12
C ALA A 164 13.34 -15.54 -6.91
N PRO A 165 14.18 -16.26 -7.69
CA PRO A 165 15.64 -16.10 -7.61
C PRO A 165 16.12 -14.70 -8.01
N LEU A 166 15.48 -14.07 -9.00
CA LEU A 166 15.83 -12.73 -9.49
C LEU A 166 15.48 -11.63 -8.48
N TRP A 167 14.41 -11.84 -7.70
CA TRP A 167 14.05 -10.94 -6.61
C TRP A 167 14.94 -11.09 -5.37
N ASN A 168 15.80 -12.12 -5.34
CA ASN A 168 16.68 -12.44 -4.22
C ASN A 168 15.91 -12.60 -2.88
N VAL A 169 14.77 -13.29 -2.92
CA VAL A 169 13.91 -13.53 -1.75
C VAL A 169 13.93 -15.00 -1.33
N LYS A 170 13.78 -15.26 -0.03
CA LYS A 170 13.72 -16.63 0.52
C LYS A 170 12.32 -17.24 0.52
N ALA A 171 11.29 -16.40 0.41
CA ALA A 171 9.90 -16.83 0.48
C ALA A 171 9.02 -15.83 -0.29
N ILE A 172 7.84 -16.32 -0.68
CA ILE A 172 6.77 -15.52 -1.27
C ILE A 172 5.53 -15.63 -0.38
N GLU A 173 4.89 -14.50 -0.12
CA GLU A 173 3.56 -14.40 0.48
C GLU A 173 2.60 -13.91 -0.60
N LEU A 174 1.56 -14.68 -0.87
CA LEU A 174 0.47 -14.28 -1.75
C LEU A 174 -0.42 -13.29 -1.01
N VAL A 175 -0.78 -12.19 -1.66
CA VAL A 175 -1.64 -11.16 -1.08
C VAL A 175 -2.87 -10.97 -1.96
N THR A 176 -4.04 -10.94 -1.33
CA THR A 176 -5.32 -10.76 -2.01
C THR A 176 -6.13 -9.64 -1.36
N VAL A 177 -6.83 -8.88 -2.19
CA VAL A 177 -7.88 -7.95 -1.81
C VAL A 177 -9.04 -8.09 -2.80
N GLY A 178 -10.27 -7.93 -2.33
CA GLY A 178 -11.46 -7.97 -3.19
C GLY A 178 -12.50 -8.98 -2.72
N SER A 179 -13.19 -9.60 -3.69
CA SER A 179 -14.35 -10.45 -3.43
C SER A 179 -13.99 -11.77 -2.73
N ALA A 180 -14.97 -12.37 -2.04
CA ALA A 180 -14.81 -13.71 -1.47
C ALA A 180 -14.42 -14.77 -2.54
N ARG A 181 -14.96 -14.64 -3.77
CA ARG A 181 -14.65 -15.53 -4.89
C ARG A 181 -13.15 -15.52 -5.22
N THR A 182 -12.55 -14.34 -5.33
CA THR A 182 -11.12 -14.20 -5.66
C THR A 182 -10.23 -14.60 -4.49
N VAL A 183 -10.64 -14.28 -3.25
CA VAL A 183 -9.96 -14.75 -2.04
C VAL A 183 -9.90 -16.28 -1.97
N VAL A 184 -11.02 -16.97 -2.23
CA VAL A 184 -11.05 -18.44 -2.20
C VAL A 184 -10.16 -19.04 -3.30
N ALA A 185 -10.21 -18.52 -4.52
CA ALA A 185 -9.36 -19.02 -5.60
C ALA A 185 -7.86 -18.85 -5.29
N ASN A 186 -7.47 -17.68 -4.79
CA ASN A 186 -6.08 -17.40 -4.42
C ASN A 186 -5.64 -18.22 -3.19
N ASP A 187 -6.55 -18.51 -2.25
CA ASP A 187 -6.27 -19.38 -1.11
C ASP A 187 -6.00 -20.83 -1.53
N VAL A 188 -6.79 -21.35 -2.47
CA VAL A 188 -6.58 -22.67 -3.06
C VAL A 188 -5.21 -22.74 -3.75
N ALA A 189 -4.86 -21.73 -4.55
CA ALA A 189 -3.55 -21.67 -5.19
C ALA A 189 -2.40 -21.56 -4.17
N ALA A 190 -2.52 -20.70 -3.17
CA ALA A 190 -1.50 -20.56 -2.13
C ALA A 190 -1.25 -21.89 -1.42
N LYS A 191 -2.31 -22.62 -1.04
CA LYS A 191 -2.21 -23.95 -0.44
C LYS A 191 -1.55 -24.96 -1.37
N ALA A 192 -1.97 -25.02 -2.64
CA ALA A 192 -1.41 -25.92 -3.64
C ALA A 192 0.10 -25.69 -3.86
N LEU A 193 0.57 -24.45 -3.72
CA LEU A 193 1.96 -24.05 -3.91
C LEU A 193 2.77 -23.96 -2.61
N GLY A 194 2.18 -24.26 -1.45
CA GLY A 194 2.84 -24.15 -0.14
C GLY A 194 3.20 -22.71 0.26
N LEU A 195 2.47 -21.72 -0.24
CA LEU A 195 2.69 -20.30 0.02
C LEU A 195 1.85 -19.82 1.21
N LYS A 196 2.37 -18.81 1.94
CA LYS A 196 1.53 -18.04 2.86
C LYS A 196 0.54 -17.19 2.07
N HIS A 197 -0.65 -17.00 2.62
CA HIS A 197 -1.68 -16.16 2.02
C HIS A 197 -2.15 -15.11 3.03
N ARG A 198 -2.15 -13.85 2.62
CA ARG A 198 -2.68 -12.73 3.37
C ARG A 198 -3.82 -12.07 2.62
N VAL A 199 -4.91 -11.84 3.34
CA VAL A 199 -6.11 -11.19 2.82
C VAL A 199 -6.28 -9.83 3.49
N PHE A 200 -6.48 -8.80 2.67
CA PHE A 200 -6.90 -7.48 3.16
C PHE A 200 -8.42 -7.35 3.01
N GLY A 201 -9.10 -7.36 4.15
CA GLY A 201 -10.56 -7.20 4.22
C GLY A 201 -10.99 -5.73 4.15
N GLN A 202 -12.27 -5.52 3.82
CA GLN A 202 -12.90 -4.20 3.84
C GLN A 202 -13.52 -3.95 5.23
N ASN A 203 -13.12 -2.87 5.89
CA ASN A 203 -13.71 -2.45 7.16
C ASN A 203 -14.81 -1.41 6.91
N GLU A 204 -16.00 -1.88 6.56
CA GLU A 204 -17.16 -1.03 6.27
C GLU A 204 -17.61 -0.22 7.49
N SER A 205 -17.48 -0.78 8.70
CA SER A 205 -17.81 -0.04 9.92
C SER A 205 -16.93 1.20 10.13
N ALA A 206 -15.66 1.14 9.73
CA ALA A 206 -14.74 2.25 9.89
C ALA A 206 -14.76 3.24 8.72
N TYR A 207 -14.83 2.73 7.49
CA TYR A 207 -14.61 3.54 6.29
C TYR A 207 -15.86 3.73 5.41
N GLY A 208 -16.97 3.07 5.73
CA GLY A 208 -18.21 3.13 4.96
C GLY A 208 -17.98 2.88 3.48
N ARG A 209 -18.38 3.83 2.63
CA ARG A 209 -18.24 3.75 1.17
C ARG A 209 -16.79 3.69 0.67
N GLU A 210 -15.82 4.08 1.50
CA GLU A 210 -14.40 4.08 1.15
C GLU A 210 -13.69 2.78 1.55
N ALA A 211 -14.38 1.81 2.17
CA ALA A 211 -13.77 0.60 2.71
C ALA A 211 -13.03 -0.24 1.66
N ALA A 212 -13.60 -0.39 0.46
CA ALA A 212 -12.95 -1.06 -0.65
C ALA A 212 -11.65 -0.35 -1.08
N LEU A 213 -11.72 0.97 -1.22
CA LEU A 213 -10.57 1.79 -1.61
C LEU A 213 -9.44 1.69 -0.58
N VAL A 214 -9.76 1.77 0.72
CA VAL A 214 -8.78 1.67 1.80
C VAL A 214 -8.15 0.27 1.85
N ALA A 215 -8.94 -0.79 1.66
CA ALA A 215 -8.40 -2.15 1.60
C ALA A 215 -7.42 -2.33 0.43
N GLU A 216 -7.75 -1.81 -0.76
CA GLU A 216 -6.86 -1.81 -1.92
C GLU A 216 -5.57 -1.05 -1.63
N HIS A 217 -5.68 0.14 -1.04
CA HIS A 217 -4.52 0.96 -0.68
C HIS A 217 -3.61 0.25 0.35
N LYS A 218 -4.19 -0.37 1.38
CA LYS A 218 -3.45 -1.16 2.38
C LYS A 218 -2.76 -2.37 1.75
N ALA A 219 -3.41 -3.06 0.82
CA ALA A 219 -2.82 -4.18 0.12
C ALA A 219 -1.63 -3.75 -0.76
N ILE A 220 -1.78 -2.68 -1.54
CA ILE A 220 -0.71 -2.13 -2.37
C ILE A 220 0.46 -1.65 -1.50
N TRP A 221 0.16 -0.89 -0.44
CA TRP A 221 1.15 -0.42 0.53
C TRP A 221 1.95 -1.55 1.16
N TYR A 222 1.32 -2.68 1.46
CA TYR A 222 1.97 -3.83 2.09
C TYR A 222 2.90 -4.59 1.13
N CYS A 223 2.57 -4.59 -0.17
CA CYS A 223 3.19 -5.44 -1.17
C CYS A 223 4.48 -4.86 -1.74
N THR A 224 5.24 -5.73 -2.40
CA THR A 224 6.44 -5.35 -3.16
C THR A 224 6.26 -5.60 -4.66
N HIS A 225 5.39 -6.54 -5.02
CA HIS A 225 5.09 -6.92 -6.39
C HIS A 225 3.58 -6.98 -6.60
N LEU A 226 3.14 -6.78 -7.84
CA LEU A 226 1.78 -7.04 -8.28
C LEU A 226 1.82 -7.94 -9.52
N LEU A 227 1.07 -9.04 -9.48
CA LEU A 227 0.84 -9.90 -10.63
C LEU A 227 -0.62 -9.81 -11.07
N SER A 228 -0.84 -9.36 -12.30
CA SER A 228 -2.17 -9.34 -12.91
C SER A 228 -2.38 -10.60 -13.72
N ILE A 229 -3.43 -11.35 -13.41
CA ILE A 229 -3.90 -12.45 -14.27
C ILE A 229 -4.62 -11.84 -15.47
N LEU A 230 -4.22 -12.26 -16.66
CA LEU A 230 -4.76 -11.80 -17.93
C LEU A 230 -5.42 -12.95 -18.68
N ASP A 231 -6.74 -12.85 -18.77
CA ASP A 231 -7.54 -13.66 -19.68
C ASP A 231 -7.99 -12.77 -20.84
N PHE A 232 -7.56 -13.10 -22.06
CA PHE A 232 -7.89 -12.32 -23.27
C PHE A 232 -9.38 -12.39 -23.63
N GLU A 233 -10.10 -13.39 -23.11
CA GLU A 233 -11.56 -13.51 -23.26
C GLU A 233 -12.30 -12.61 -22.25
N GLN A 234 -11.60 -12.06 -21.26
CA GLN A 234 -12.20 -11.21 -20.22
C GLN A 234 -12.05 -9.72 -20.56
N THR A 235 -13.16 -8.98 -20.51
CA THR A 235 -13.10 -7.52 -20.61
C THR A 235 -12.34 -6.92 -19.43
N ALA A 236 -11.43 -5.98 -19.74
CA ALA A 236 -10.68 -5.23 -18.74
C ALA A 236 -11.61 -4.58 -17.73
N GLN A 237 -11.36 -4.82 -16.44
CA GLN A 237 -12.19 -4.29 -15.37
C GLN A 237 -11.70 -2.90 -14.96
N PRO A 238 -12.58 -1.91 -14.70
CA PRO A 238 -12.16 -0.59 -14.21
C PRO A 238 -11.29 -0.67 -12.94
N GLN A 239 -11.57 -1.65 -12.08
CA GLN A 239 -10.79 -1.92 -10.88
C GLN A 239 -9.34 -2.34 -11.22
N GLN A 240 -9.14 -3.13 -12.28
CA GLN A 240 -7.81 -3.57 -12.73
C GLN A 240 -6.95 -2.38 -13.13
N VAL A 241 -7.50 -1.47 -13.94
CA VAL A 241 -6.81 -0.24 -14.37
C VAL A 241 -6.44 0.61 -13.16
N ARG A 242 -7.37 0.77 -12.21
CA ARG A 242 -7.12 1.51 -10.97
C ARG A 242 -6.00 0.88 -10.13
N MET A 243 -6.03 -0.43 -9.91
CA MET A 243 -5.05 -1.13 -9.10
C MET A 243 -3.66 -1.13 -9.73
N LEU A 244 -3.57 -1.37 -11.05
CA LEU A 244 -2.30 -1.28 -11.78
C LEU A 244 -1.70 0.13 -11.70
N GLY A 245 -2.52 1.16 -11.93
CA GLY A 245 -2.07 2.55 -11.84
C GLY A 245 -1.60 2.93 -10.44
N ALA A 246 -2.34 2.51 -9.40
CA ALA A 246 -1.96 2.76 -8.01
C ALA A 246 -0.68 2.01 -7.60
N ALA A 247 -0.53 0.74 -8.01
CA ALA A 247 0.67 -0.04 -7.79
C ALA A 247 1.90 0.59 -8.47
N ALA A 248 1.74 1.09 -9.69
CA ALA A 248 2.83 1.73 -10.44
C ALA A 248 3.30 3.00 -9.75
N ARG A 249 2.37 3.88 -9.31
CA ARG A 249 2.71 5.08 -8.54
C ARG A 249 3.35 4.76 -7.18
N ASN A 250 2.98 3.64 -6.58
CA ASN A 250 3.58 3.13 -5.36
C ASN A 250 4.90 2.37 -5.58
N GLY A 251 5.38 2.25 -6.82
CA GLY A 251 6.68 1.66 -7.13
C GLY A 251 6.75 0.13 -7.04
N LEU A 252 5.61 -0.57 -7.06
CA LEU A 252 5.60 -2.03 -7.09
C LEU A 252 6.17 -2.53 -8.42
N ALA A 253 6.87 -3.65 -8.40
CA ALA A 253 7.19 -4.39 -9.63
C ALA A 253 5.90 -5.05 -10.15
N ILE A 254 5.51 -4.73 -11.38
CA ILE A 254 4.24 -5.16 -11.97
C ILE A 254 4.53 -6.13 -13.11
N ASP A 255 3.93 -7.30 -13.02
CA ASP A 255 3.97 -8.32 -14.07
C ASP A 255 2.56 -8.82 -14.43
N GLN A 256 2.51 -9.57 -15.52
CA GLN A 256 1.31 -10.13 -16.09
C GLN A 256 1.49 -11.64 -16.30
N LEU A 257 0.48 -12.42 -15.93
CA LEU A 257 0.42 -13.85 -16.21
C LEU A 257 -0.80 -14.13 -17.09
N SER A 258 -0.55 -14.58 -18.32
CA SER A 258 -1.59 -15.03 -19.23
C SER A 258 -1.73 -16.55 -19.21
N SER A 259 -2.79 -17.06 -19.83
CA SER A 259 -2.85 -18.47 -20.18
C SER A 259 -1.69 -18.77 -21.13
N THR A 260 -1.04 -19.91 -20.95
CA THR A 260 -0.11 -20.44 -21.93
C THR A 260 -0.95 -20.78 -23.16
N GLN A 261 -0.68 -20.18 -24.33
CA GLN A 261 -1.16 -20.77 -25.56
C GLN A 261 -0.59 -22.19 -25.61
N ALA A 262 -1.47 -23.19 -25.56
CA ALA A 262 -1.10 -24.54 -25.89
C ALA A 262 -0.65 -24.51 -27.36
N GLY A 263 0.66 -24.51 -27.59
CA GLY A 263 1.25 -24.91 -28.87
C GLY A 263 1.15 -26.42 -29.03
#